data_AF-A0A533RGG0-F1
#
_entry.id   AF-A0A533RGG0-F1
#
_cell.length_a   1.000
_cell.length_b   1.000
_cell.length_c   1.000
_cell.angle_alpha   90.00
_cell.angle_beta   90.00
_cell.angle_gamma   90.00
#
_symmetry.space_group_name_H-M   'P 1'
#
loop_
_entity.id
_entity.type
_entity.pdbx_description
1 polymer ?
#
loop_
_entity_poly.entity_id
_entity_poly.type
_entity_poly.pdbx_seq_one_letter_code
_entity_poly.pdbx_strand_id
1 'polypeptide(L)' 'MHVADVIVLEASQGKVTLPHLVHARQFPCATCHGEATPGKMALDKESAHALCRDCHQARGAGPTACGGCHRK' A
#
# COMPACT_ATOMS: atom_id res chain seq x y z
N MET A 1 12.26 15.09 -4.96
CA MET A 1 11.24 14.04 -5.16
C MET A 1 10.18 14.25 -4.09
N HIS A 2 8.95 14.62 -4.47
CA HIS A 2 7.86 14.85 -3.51
C HIS A 2 7.20 13.51 -3.16
N VAL A 3 7.13 13.18 -1.87
CA VAL A 3 6.35 12.05 -1.37
C VAL A 3 4.89 12.49 -1.30
N ALA A 4 3.97 11.74 -1.91
CA ALA A 4 2.55 12.01 -1.74
C ALA A 4 2.12 11.62 -0.32
N ASP A 5 1.34 12.48 0.33
CA ASP A 5 0.85 12.22 1.70
C ASP A 5 -0.13 11.05 1.72
N VAL A 6 -1.04 11.04 0.76
CA VAL A 6 -2.08 10.03 0.58
C VAL A 6 -2.16 9.64 -0.89
N ILE A 7 -2.29 8.34 -1.15
CA ILE A 7 -2.51 7.78 -2.49
C ILE A 7 -3.85 7.07 -2.47
N VAL A 8 -4.68 7.30 -3.49
CA VAL A 8 -5.93 6.55 -3.68
C VAL A 8 -5.72 5.54 -4.80
N LEU A 9 -5.93 4.27 -4.47
CA LEU A 9 -5.90 3.16 -5.42
C LEU A 9 -7.35 2.84 -5.79
N GLU A 10 -7.69 3.04 -7.05
CA GLU A 10 -9.01 2.68 -7.58
C GLU A 10 -9.08 1.15 -7.72
N ALA A 11 -10.15 0.57 -7.18
CA ALA A 11 -10.42 -0.85 -7.27
C ALA A 11 -11.93 -1.08 -7.36
N SER A 12 -12.34 -2.12 -8.08
CA SER A 12 -13.75 -2.48 -8.28
C SER A 12 -14.50 -2.80 -6.98
N GLN A 13 -13.80 -3.22 -5.93
CA GLN A 13 -14.39 -3.54 -4.62
C GLN A 13 -14.55 -2.34 -3.69
N GLY A 14 -14.13 -1.15 -4.12
CA GLY A 14 -14.05 0.06 -3.29
C GLY A 14 -12.64 0.62 -3.30
N LYS A 15 -12.53 1.94 -3.18
CA LYS A 15 -11.25 2.65 -3.22
C LYS A 15 -10.42 2.27 -2.01
N VAL A 16 -9.12 2.12 -2.20
CA VAL A 16 -8.17 1.91 -1.11
C VAL A 16 -7.39 3.20 -0.91
N THR A 17 -7.54 3.80 0.26
CA THR A 17 -6.76 4.97 0.66
C THR A 17 -5.50 4.50 1.36
N LEU A 18 -4.36 4.70 0.71
CA LEU A 18 -3.04 4.44 1.27
C LEU A 18 -2.50 5.74 1.88
N PRO A 19 -2.37 5.85 3.22
CA PRO A 19 -1.65 6.96 3.84
C PRO A 19 -0.14 6.75 3.61
N HIS A 20 0.33 7.10 2.40
CA HIS A 20 1.64 6.76 1.90
C HIS A 20 2.76 7.38 2.75
N LEU A 21 2.60 8.62 3.22
CA LEU A 21 3.58 9.25 4.12
C LEU A 21 3.69 8.53 5.47
N VAL A 22 2.60 7.96 5.99
CA VAL A 22 2.65 7.19 7.25
C VAL A 22 3.52 5.95 7.09
N HIS A 23 3.40 5.27 5.95
CA HIS A 23 4.24 4.11 5.63
C HIS A 23 5.69 4.52 5.37
N ALA A 24 5.91 5.58 4.59
CA ALA A 24 7.26 6.07 4.27
C ALA A 24 8.03 6.59 5.50
N ARG A 25 7.33 7.01 6.57
CA ARG A 25 7.95 7.37 7.85
C ARG A 25 8.33 6.16 8.70
N GLN A 26 7.67 5.02 8.50
CA GLN A 26 7.90 3.79 9.29
C GLN A 26 8.81 2.80 8.57
N PHE A 27 8.83 2.83 7.24
CA PHE A 27 9.51 1.86 6.40
C PHE A 27 10.39 2.53 5.36
N PRO A 28 11.55 1.93 5.04
CA PRO A 28 12.35 2.34 3.90
C PRO A 28 11.53 2.30 2.61
N CYS A 29 11.80 3.22 1.67
CA CYS A 29 11.14 3.23 0.36
C CYS A 29 11.26 1.89 -0.37
N ALA A 30 12.39 1.19 -0.17
CA ALA A 30 12.68 -0.09 -0.76
C ALA A 30 11.74 -1.22 -0.28
N THR A 31 11.06 -1.07 0.84
CA THR A 31 10.07 -2.05 1.31
C THR A 31 8.92 -2.23 0.32
N CYS A 32 8.56 -1.17 -0.41
CA CYS A 32 7.49 -1.22 -1.42
C CYS A 32 8.02 -1.09 -2.84
N HIS A 33 9.04 -0.25 -3.06
CA HIS A 33 9.55 0.07 -4.40
C HIS A 33 10.78 -0.75 -4.82
N GLY A 34 11.31 -1.61 -3.95
CA GLY A 34 12.58 -2.30 -4.18
C GLY A 34 13.78 -1.36 -4.21
N GLU A 35 14.91 -1.83 -4.74
CA GLU A 35 16.17 -1.05 -4.78
C GLU A 35 16.17 0.05 -5.86
N ALA A 36 15.19 0.04 -6.76
CA ALA A 36 15.05 1.04 -7.81
C ALA A 36 14.57 2.38 -7.26
N THR A 37 14.84 3.45 -8.02
CA THR A 37 14.29 4.78 -7.75
C THR A 37 12.77 4.71 -7.59
N PRO A 38 12.21 5.12 -6.43
CA PRO A 38 10.78 5.06 -6.19
C PRO A 38 9.97 5.80 -7.26
N GLY A 39 8.95 5.14 -7.78
CA GLY A 39 8.12 5.63 -8.86
C GLY A 39 6.73 5.02 -8.82
N LYS A 40 5.90 5.37 -9.81
CA LYS A 40 4.55 4.83 -9.93
C LYS A 40 4.63 3.32 -10.18
N MET A 41 4.00 2.53 -9.30
CA MET A 41 3.96 1.09 -9.44
C MET A 41 2.67 0.67 -10.13
N ALA A 42 2.76 -0.26 -11.06
CA ALA A 42 1.59 -0.98 -11.55
C ALA A 42 1.20 -2.00 -10.49
N LEU A 43 0.07 -1.76 -9.81
CA LEU A 43 -0.50 -2.70 -8.84
C LEU A 43 -1.80 -3.25 -9.41
N ASP A 44 -1.91 -4.56 -9.37
CA ASP A 44 -3.14 -5.30 -9.59
C ASP A 44 -3.61 -5.94 -8.28
N LYS A 45 -4.69 -6.71 -8.34
CA LYS A 45 -5.26 -7.41 -7.17
C LYS A 45 -4.23 -8.30 -6.48
N GLU A 46 -3.43 -9.05 -7.22
CA GLU A 46 -2.54 -10.05 -6.64
C GLU A 46 -1.30 -9.40 -6.03
N SER A 47 -0.63 -8.53 -6.79
CA SER A 47 0.53 -7.77 -6.33
C SER A 47 0.20 -6.84 -5.15
N ALA A 48 -0.97 -6.19 -5.15
CA ALA A 48 -1.38 -5.36 -4.02
C ALA A 48 -1.68 -6.18 -2.75
N HIS A 49 -2.33 -7.35 -2.88
CA HIS A 49 -2.59 -8.20 -1.72
C HIS A 49 -1.29 -8.84 -1.20
N ALA A 50 -0.40 -9.28 -2.08
CA ALA A 50 0.89 -9.82 -1.68
C ALA A 50 1.74 -8.75 -0.97
N LEU A 51 1.76 -7.51 -1.48
CA LEU A 51 2.57 -6.45 -0.88
C LEU A 51 1.96 -5.92 0.43
N CYS A 52 0.69 -5.54 0.39
CA CYS A 52 0.05 -4.82 1.48
C CYS A 52 -0.48 -5.78 2.55
N ARG A 53 -1.30 -6.77 2.14
CA ARG A 53 -1.99 -7.65 3.09
C ARG A 53 -1.02 -8.57 3.80
N ASP A 54 -0.07 -9.15 3.07
CA ASP A 54 0.87 -10.09 3.68
C ASP A 54 1.85 -9.37 4.61
N CYS A 55 2.27 -8.13 4.30
CA CYS A 55 3.03 -7.30 5.23
C CYS A 55 2.24 -6.99 6.51
N HIS A 56 0.97 -6.60 6.39
CA HIS A 56 0.11 -6.37 7.57
C HIS A 56 -0.09 -7.63 8.41
N GLN A 57 -0.27 -8.77 7.75
CA GLN A 57 -0.41 -10.07 8.41
C GLN A 57 0.88 -10.47 9.13
N ALA A 58 2.03 -10.35 8.48
CA ALA A 58 3.33 -10.69 9.06
C ALA A 58 3.68 -9.80 10.27
N ARG A 59 3.26 -8.53 10.24
CA ARG A 59 3.48 -7.58 11.34
C ARG A 59 2.40 -7.61 12.42
N GLY A 60 1.28 -8.30 12.17
CA GLY A 60 0.10 -8.23 13.04
C GLY A 60 -0.47 -6.82 13.17
N ALA A 61 -0.24 -5.95 12.19
CA ALA A 61 -0.56 -4.54 12.24
C ALA A 61 -1.11 -4.06 10.89
N GLY A 62 -2.21 -3.32 10.93
CA GLY A 62 -2.91 -2.86 9.73
C GLY A 62 -4.04 -3.80 9.28
N PRO A 63 -4.89 -3.36 8.33
CA PRO A 63 -6.03 -4.13 7.87
C PRO A 63 -5.62 -5.34 7.03
N THR A 64 -6.21 -6.50 7.34
CA THR A 64 -6.08 -7.74 6.55
C THR A 64 -7.40 -8.21 5.95
N ALA A 65 -8.53 -7.73 6.46
CA ALA A 65 -9.87 -8.03 5.95
C ALA A 65 -10.23 -7.12 4.76
N CYS A 66 -11.09 -7.62 3.85
CA CYS A 66 -11.46 -6.92 2.61
C CYS A 66 -11.96 -5.48 2.86
N GLY A 67 -12.89 -5.30 3.79
CA GLY A 67 -13.46 -3.99 4.13
C GLY A 67 -12.55 -3.10 5.00
N GLY A 68 -11.43 -3.64 5.47
CA GLY A 68 -10.41 -2.86 6.17
C GLY A 68 -9.60 -1.98 5.21
N CYS A 69 -9.42 -2.44 3.96
CA CYS A 69 -8.75 -1.68 2.90
C CYS A 69 -9.74 -1.07 1.90
N HIS A 70 -10.69 -1.86 1.40
CA HIS A 70 -11.66 -1.42 0.41
C HIS A 70 -12.84 -0.71 1.06
N ARG A 71 -12.81 0.62 1.05
CA ARG A 71 -13.94 1.44 1.49
C ARG A 71 -14.76 1.91 0.29
N LYS A 72 -16.07 1.76 0.42
CA LYS A 72 -17.07 2.29 -0.53
C LYS A 72 -17.55 3.64 -0.06
#